data_AF-A0A9D6ZQ34-F1
#
_entry.id   AF-A0A9D6ZQ34-F1
#
_cell.length_a   1.000
_cell.length_b   1.000
_cell.length_c   1.000
_cell.angle_alpha   90.00
_cell.angle_beta   90.00
_cell.angle_gamma   90.00
#
_symmetry.space_group_name_H-M   'P 1'
#
loop_
_entity.id
_entity.type
_entity.pdbx_description
1 polymer ?
#
loop_
_entity_poly.entity_id
_entity_poly.type
_entity_poly.pdbx_seq_one_letter_code
_entity_poly.pdbx_strand_id
1 'polypeptide(L)' 'MEKLVRGRDEEFWALKNINLTIRKGERVGIIGPNRSDKTTLLKIIAGITTPTTGTVETHGKIVSLIDLEAGFHPRPHR' A
#
# COMPACT_ATOMS: atom_id res chain seq x y z
N MET A 1 39.89 -11.33 15.39
CA MET A 1 38.80 -11.72 16.31
C MET A 1 38.06 -10.44 16.67
N GLU A 2 36.78 -10.20 16.44
CA GLU A 2 35.69 -10.87 15.74
C GLU A 2 34.83 -9.74 15.15
N LYS A 3 34.36 -9.91 13.90
CA LYS A 3 33.40 -8.99 13.29
C LYS A 3 32.01 -9.48 13.75
N LEU A 4 31.39 -8.77 14.70
CA LEU A 4 30.03 -9.09 15.13
C LEU A 4 29.06 -8.70 14.01
N VAL A 5 28.80 -9.65 13.11
CA VAL A 5 27.70 -9.56 12.15
C VAL A 5 26.41 -9.61 12.96
N ARG A 6 25.80 -8.45 13.22
CA ARG A 6 24.41 -8.39 13.67
C ARG A 6 23.53 -8.80 12.48
N GLY A 7 23.36 -10.11 12.31
CA GLY A 7 22.28 -10.65 11.50
C GLY A 7 20.97 -10.18 12.12
N ARG A 8 20.32 -9.21 11.47
CA ARG A 8 18.88 -9.04 11.60
C ARG A 8 18.26 -9.56 10.33
N ASP A 9 18.29 -10.87 10.19
CA ASP A 9 17.38 -11.61 9.32
C ASP A 9 15.99 -11.69 10.00
N GLU A 10 15.53 -10.57 10.57
CA GLU A 10 14.15 -10.48 11.03
C GLU A 10 13.31 -10.18 9.79
N GLU A 11 12.58 -11.20 9.36
CA GLU A 11 11.63 -11.11 8.27
C GLU A 11 10.61 -9.99 8.57
N PHE A 12 10.71 -8.88 7.85
CA PHE A 12 9.84 -7.72 8.04
C PHE A 12 8.54 -7.91 7.24
N TRP A 13 7.42 -7.96 7.96
CA TRP A 13 6.08 -8.01 7.37
C TRP A 13 5.43 -6.63 7.39
N ALA A 14 5.33 -5.99 6.22
CA ALA A 14 4.65 -4.70 6.06
C ALA A 14 3.15 -4.80 6.36
N LEU A 15 2.51 -5.88 5.91
CA LEU A 15 1.12 -6.20 6.23
C LEU A 15 1.04 -7.66 6.63
N LYS A 16 0.26 -7.95 7.68
CA LYS A 16 0.11 -9.31 8.20
C LYS A 16 -1.34 -9.57 8.55
N ASN A 17 -1.93 -10.60 7.92
CA ASN A 17 -3.27 -11.11 8.20
C ASN A 17 -4.37 -10.03 8.23
N ILE A 18 -4.46 -9.23 7.17
CA ILE A 18 -5.49 -8.21 7.01
C ILE A 18 -6.73 -8.83 6.34
N ASN A 19 -7.90 -8.65 6.96
CA ASN A 19 -9.19 -9.04 6.40
C ASN A 19 -10.08 -7.80 6.35
N LEU A 20 -10.54 -7.43 5.16
CA LEU A 20 -11.32 -6.22 4.93
C LEU A 20 -12.38 -6.48 3.85
N THR A 21 -13.63 -6.13 4.16
CA THR A 21 -14.73 -6.14 3.20
C THR A 21 -15.36 -4.76 3.18
N ILE A 22 -15.36 -4.10 2.01
CA ILE A 22 -16.00 -2.80 1.82
C ILE A 22 -17.23 -2.99 0.93
N ARG A 23 -18.40 -2.62 1.43
CA ARG A 23 -19.66 -2.74 0.71
C ARG A 23 -19.94 -1.49 -0.13
N LYS A 24 -20.79 -1.65 -1.15
CA LYS A 24 -21.24 -0.53 -1.99
C LYS A 24 -21.86 0.57 -1.13
N GLY A 25 -21.38 1.80 -1.30
CA GLY A 25 -21.86 2.98 -0.57
C GLY A 25 -21.16 3.24 0.76
N GLU A 26 -20.27 2.34 1.22
CA GLU A 26 -19.49 2.58 2.42
C GLU A 26 -18.36 3.60 2.17
N ARG A 27 -18.08 4.37 3.22
CA ARG A 27 -16.92 5.26 3.29
C ARG A 27 -16.04 4.79 4.44
N VAL A 28 -14.82 4.36 4.12
CA VAL A 28 -13.88 3.77 5.09
C VAL A 28 -12.63 4.62 5.16
N GLY A 29 -12.19 4.95 6.37
CA GLY A 29 -10.91 5.59 6.64
C GLY A 29 -9.92 4.59 7.24
N ILE A 30 -8.70 4.52 6.69
CA ILE A 30 -7.61 3.72 7.25
C ILE A 30 -6.70 4.66 8.06
N ILE A 31 -6.66 4.44 9.37
CA ILE A 31 -5.90 5.26 10.33
C ILE A 31 -4.84 4.43 11.05
N GLY A 32 -3.85 5.09 11.66
CA GLY A 32 -2.71 4.44 12.32
C GLY A 32 -1.46 5.33 12.34
N PRO A 33 -0.35 4.88 12.93
CA PRO A 33 0.89 5.65 12.97
C PRO A 33 1.56 5.78 11.59
N ASN A 34 2.45 6.76 11.43
CA ASN A 34 3.32 6.82 10.26
C ASN A 34 4.15 5.52 10.18
N ARG A 35 4.47 5.05 8.95
CA ARG A 35 5.09 3.75 8.69
C ARG A 35 4.28 2.51 9.08
N SER A 36 2.98 2.62 9.38
CA SER A 36 2.12 1.44 9.52
C SER A 36 1.71 0.80 8.18
N ASP A 37 2.44 1.10 7.11
CA ASP A 37 2.22 0.53 5.77
C ASP A 37 0.81 0.73 5.17
N LYS A 38 0.09 1.79 5.60
CA LYS A 38 -1.24 2.13 5.05
C LYS A 38 -1.19 2.34 3.55
N THR A 39 -0.16 3.03 3.07
CA THR A 39 0.04 3.26 1.65
C THR A 39 0.24 1.94 0.90
N THR A 40 0.94 0.98 1.50
CA THR A 40 1.09 -0.38 0.94
C THR A 40 -0.25 -1.09 0.85
N LEU A 41 -1.08 -1.02 1.89
CA LEU A 41 -2.44 -1.58 1.85
C LEU A 41 -3.30 -0.93 0.77
N LEU A 42 -3.26 0.40 0.67
CA LEU A 42 -4.00 1.15 -0.36
C LEU A 42 -3.50 0.81 -1.77
N LYS A 43 -2.19 0.63 -1.99
CA LYS A 43 -1.62 0.20 -3.28
C LYS A 43 -2.05 -1.21 -3.66
N ILE A 44 -2.16 -2.11 -2.68
CA ILE A 44 -2.68 -3.47 -2.89
C ILE A 44 -4.16 -3.43 -3.28
N ILE A 45 -4.99 -2.68 -2.55
CA ILE A 45 -6.41 -2.50 -2.90
C ILE A 45 -6.56 -1.88 -4.30
N ALA A 46 -5.72 -0.91 -4.64
CA ALA A 46 -5.72 -0.27 -5.95
C ALA A 46 -5.21 -1.15 -7.10
N GLY A 47 -4.70 -2.36 -6.82
CA GLY A 47 -4.11 -3.24 -7.82
C GLY A 47 -2.75 -2.77 -8.34
N ILE A 48 -2.10 -1.81 -7.66
CA ILE A 48 -0.76 -1.31 -8.01
C ILE A 48 0.33 -2.30 -7.54
N THR A 49 0.07 -3.02 -6.44
CA THR A 49 1.00 -4.00 -5.86
C THR A 49 0.27 -5.30 -5.54
N THR A 50 0.85 -6.44 -5.91
CA THR A 50 0.27 -7.76 -5.60
C THR A 50 0.62 -8.16 -4.16
N PRO A 51 -0.32 -8.72 -3.38
CA PRO A 51 -0.01 -9.21 -2.04
C PRO A 51 0.91 -10.45 -2.11
N THR A 52 1.79 -10.61 -1.12
CA THR A 52 2.66 -11.80 -1.02
C THR A 52 1.84 -13.08 -0.81
N THR A 53 0.75 -12.98 -0.04
CA THR A 53 -0.18 -14.09 0.25
C THR A 53 -1.62 -13.58 0.31
N GLY A 54 -2.58 -14.48 0.08
CA GLY A 54 -4.00 -14.15 0.06
C GLY A 54 -4.46 -13.55 -1.27
N THR A 55 -5.66 -12.96 -1.27
CA THR A 55 -6.33 -12.45 -2.48
C THR A 55 -7.00 -11.11 -2.24
N VAL A 56 -7.20 -10.35 -3.32
CA VAL A 56 -7.98 -9.12 -3.34
C VAL A 56 -8.98 -9.23 -4.48
N GLU A 57 -10.27 -9.10 -4.15
CA GLU A 57 -11.36 -9.19 -5.11
C GLU A 57 -12.14 -7.87 -5.16
N THR A 58 -12.39 -7.37 -6.36
CA THR A 58 -12.99 -6.05 -6.58
C THR A 58 -14.07 -6.14 -7.65
N HIS A 59 -15.25 -5.60 -7.37
CA HIS A 59 -16.37 -5.60 -8.31
C HIS A 59 -16.50 -4.23 -8.96
N GLY A 60 -15.96 -4.09 -10.18
CA GLY A 60 -15.93 -2.83 -10.93
C GLY A 60 -14.50 -2.29 -11.10
N LYS A 61 -14.39 -1.00 -11.45
CA LYS A 61 -13.10 -0.34 -11.67
C LYS A 61 -12.69 0.47 -10.44
N ILE A 62 -11.47 0.25 -9.95
CA ILE A 62 -10.87 1.09 -8.92
C ILE A 62 -10.16 2.27 -9.58
N VAL A 63 -10.40 3.46 -9.05
CA VAL A 63 -9.69 4.69 -9.39
C VAL A 63 -8.98 5.16 -8.13
N SER A 64 -7.66 5.32 -8.21
CA SER A 64 -6.80 5.62 -7.09
C SER A 64 -6.07 6.95 -7.29
N LEU A 65 -5.87 7.69 -6.20
CA LEU A 65 -5.15 8.97 -6.16
C LEU A 65 -3.92 8.90 -5.23
N ILE A 66 -3.35 7.70 -5.02
CA ILE A 66 -2.34 7.44 -3.98
C ILE A 66 -0.95 8.02 -4.32
N ASP A 67 -0.58 8.09 -5.61
CA ASP A 67 0.72 8.60 -6.07
C ASP A 67 0.52 9.70 -7.12
N LEU A 68 -0.17 10.78 -6.75
CA LEU A 68 -0.45 11.90 -7.64
C LEU A 68 0.80 12.75 -7.96
N GLU A 69 1.85 12.12 -8.48
CA GLU A 69 2.96 12.72 -9.24
C GLU A 69 2.79 12.49 -10.76
N ALA A 70 1.82 11.68 -11.16
CA ALA A 70 1.55 11.37 -12.57
C ALA A 70 0.86 12.55 -13.29
N GLY A 71 1.66 13.44 -13.90
CA GLY A 71 1.23 14.19 -15.08
C GLY A 71 0.89 15.66 -14.89
N PHE A 72 1.11 16.25 -13.71
CA PHE A 72 1.18 17.71 -13.60
C PHE A 72 2.53 18.20 -14.12
N HIS A 73 2.76 18.10 -15.43
CA HIS A 73 3.80 18.92 -16.05
C HIS A 73 3.33 20.37 -15.96
N PRO A 74 4.02 21.27 -15.21
CA PRO A 74 3.81 22.69 -15.43
C PRO A 74 4.15 22.97 -16.89
N ARG A 75 3.19 23.48 -17.66
CA ARG A 75 3.45 23.87 -19.05
C ARG A 75 4.65 24.83 -19.03
N PRO A 76 5.73 24.60 -19.79
CA PRO A 76 6.77 25.59 -19.93
C PRO A 76 6.12 26.86 -20.47
N HIS A 77 6.23 27.93 -19.69
CA HIS A 77 5.75 29.24 -20.04
C HIS A 77 6.62 29.69 -21.21
N ARG A 78 6.00 29.81 -22.39
CA ARG A 78 6.64 30.43 -23.54
C ARG A 78 6.55 31.94 -23.37
#